data_AF-A0A969TZE7-F1
#
_entry.id   AF-A0A969TZE7-F1
#
_cell.length_a   1.000
_cell.length_b   1.000
_cell.length_c   1.000
_cell.angle_alpha   90.00
_cell.angle_beta   90.00
_cell.angle_gamma   90.00
#
_symmetry.space_group_name_H-M   'P 1'
#
loop_
_entity.id
_entity.type
_entity.pdbx_description
1 polymer ?
#
loop_
_entity_poly.entity_id
_entity_poly.type
_entity_poly.pdbx_seq_one_letter_code
_entity_poly.pdbx_strand_id
1 'polypeptide(L)' 'MPDDFTTLVQLNGKRDQKIKPHLEQYAPVWIVDEKPMLVDEATQFTVLFCIPPPANIAPRRG' A
#
# COMPACT_ATOMS: atom_id res chain seq x y z
N MET A 1 -6.28 16.75 -23.15
CA MET A 1 -6.26 15.48 -22.40
C MET A 1 -4.91 15.40 -21.71
N PRO A 2 -4.84 15.19 -20.38
CA PRO A 2 -3.57 14.86 -19.75
C PRO A 2 -3.00 13.61 -20.41
N ASP A 3 -1.68 13.54 -20.54
CA ASP A 3 -1.02 12.32 -20.96
C ASP A 3 -1.10 11.25 -19.86
N ASP A 4 -0.76 10.01 -20.23
CA ASP A 4 -0.80 8.88 -19.30
C ASP A 4 0.07 9.16 -18.06
N PHE A 5 1.22 9.79 -18.23
CA PHE A 5 2.13 10.11 -17.12
C PHE A 5 1.50 11.06 -16.09
N THR A 6 0.86 12.13 -16.56
CA THR A 6 0.16 13.11 -15.73
C THR A 6 -1.00 12.46 -14.98
N THR A 7 -1.70 11.54 -15.64
CA THR A 7 -2.82 10.79 -15.05
C THR A 7 -2.33 9.85 -13.95
N LEU A 8 -1.19 9.18 -14.14
CA LEU A 8 -0.58 8.31 -13.12
C LEU A 8 -0.19 9.07 -11.85
N VAL A 9 0.47 10.23 -11.99
CA VAL A 9 0.86 11.05 -10.83
C VAL A 9 -0.36 11.44 -9.99
N GLN A 10 -1.47 11.78 -10.66
CA GLN A 10 -2.71 12.12 -9.99
C GLN A 10 -3.35 10.92 -9.28
N LEU A 11 -3.40 9.76 -9.93
CA LEU A 11 -3.92 8.53 -9.33
C LEU A 11 -3.12 8.11 -8.09
N ASN A 12 -1.80 8.22 -8.16
CA ASN A 12 -0.90 7.87 -7.07
C ASN A 12 -1.06 8.84 -5.89
N GLY A 13 -1.25 10.13 -6.18
CA GLY A 13 -1.57 11.13 -5.16
C GLY A 13 -2.90 10.85 -4.46
N LYS A 14 -3.95 10.50 -5.22
CA LYS A 14 -5.26 10.12 -4.67
C LYS A 14 -5.18 8.86 -3.81
N ARG A 15 -4.43 7.84 -4.26
CA ARG A 15 -4.15 6.63 -3.49
C ARG A 15 -3.46 6.98 -2.18
N ASP A 16 -2.35 7.72 -2.22
CA ASP A 16 -1.56 8.03 -1.03
C ASP A 16 -2.37 8.78 0.02
N GLN A 17 -3.18 9.77 -0.40
CA GLN A 17 -4.06 10.53 0.50
C GLN A 17 -5.12 9.67 1.19
N LYS A 18 -5.70 8.69 0.46
CA LYS A 18 -6.75 7.83 0.99
C LYS A 18 -6.20 6.73 1.90
N ILE A 19 -5.08 6.13 1.50
CA ILE A 19 -4.66 4.84 2.01
C ILE A 19 -3.58 4.98 3.09
N LYS A 20 -2.59 5.87 2.92
CA LYS A 20 -1.45 5.99 3.87
C LYS A 20 -1.90 6.32 5.30
N PRO A 21 -2.73 7.35 5.55
CA PRO A 21 -3.15 7.69 6.92
C PRO A 21 -3.89 6.54 7.61
N HIS A 22 -4.68 5.77 6.85
CA HIS A 22 -5.45 4.66 7.38
C HIS A 22 -4.60 3.40 7.62
N LEU A 23 -3.58 3.12 6.81
CA LEU A 23 -2.77 1.91 6.96
C LEU A 23 -1.56 2.12 7.89
N GLU A 24 -0.98 3.32 7.91
CA GLU A 24 0.20 3.64 8.73
C GLU A 24 -0.08 3.57 10.24
N GLN A 25 -1.34 3.69 10.67
CA GLN A 25 -1.73 3.51 12.07
C GLN A 25 -1.52 2.06 12.57
N TYR A 26 -1.47 1.08 11.66
CA TYR A 26 -1.30 -0.33 12.01
C TYR A 26 0.15 -0.79 11.92
N ALA A 27 0.85 -0.36 10.87
CA ALA A 27 2.26 -0.64 10.63
C ALA A 27 2.79 0.26 9.50
N PRO A 28 4.12 0.42 9.36
CA PRO A 28 4.71 1.09 8.21
C PRO A 28 4.20 0.50 6.89
N VAL A 29 3.78 1.36 5.98
CA VAL A 29 3.19 0.96 4.70
C VAL A 29 4.28 0.88 3.64
N TRP A 30 4.50 -0.30 3.08
CA TRP A 30 5.40 -0.49 1.94
C TRP A 30 4.61 -0.95 0.73
N ILE A 31 4.54 -0.08 -0.28
CA ILE A 31 3.95 -0.41 -1.57
C ILE A 31 5.04 -1.06 -2.43
N VAL A 32 4.83 -2.32 -2.79
CA VAL A 32 5.86 -3.15 -3.47
C VAL A 32 5.54 -3.42 -4.94
N ASP A 33 4.28 -3.21 -5.33
CA ASP A 33 3.83 -3.34 -6.71
C ASP A 33 2.66 -2.40 -6.98
N GLU A 34 2.56 -1.93 -8.21
CA GLU A 34 1.60 -0.94 -8.64
C GLU A 34 1.22 -1.11 -10.11
N LYS A 35 -0.08 -1.26 -10.37
CA LYS A 35 -0.65 -1.42 -11.70
C LYS A 35 -1.75 -0.38 -11.94
N PRO A 36 -1.53 0.60 -12.83
CA PRO A 36 -2.56 1.56 -13.16
C PRO A 36 -3.63 0.96 -14.07
N MET A 37 -4.88 1.33 -13.80
CA MET A 37 -6.08 0.94 -14.54
C MET A 37 -6.74 2.22 -15.06
N LEU A 38 -6.14 2.79 -16.12
CA LEU A 38 -6.50 4.12 -16.65
C LEU A 38 -7.97 4.25 -17.05
N VAL A 39 -8.57 3.17 -17.58
CA VAL A 39 -9.99 3.14 -17.98
C VAL A 39 -10.93 3.30 -16.79
N ASP A 40 -10.54 2.74 -15.63
CA ASP A 40 -11.34 2.75 -14.40
C ASP A 40 -10.96 3.91 -13.47
N GLU A 41 -10.06 4.80 -13.91
CA GLU A 41 -9.44 5.85 -13.09
C GLU A 41 -8.96 5.33 -11.72
N ALA A 42 -8.36 4.12 -11.75
CA ALA A 42 -7.97 3.40 -10.54
C ALA A 42 -6.52 2.93 -10.62
N THR A 43 -5.95 2.64 -9.44
CA THR A 43 -4.65 2.00 -9.31
C THR A 43 -4.78 0.80 -8.39
N GLN A 44 -4.42 -0.38 -8.89
CA GLN A 44 -4.22 -1.56 -8.06
C GLN A 44 -2.80 -1.53 -7.51
N PHE A 45 -2.62 -1.86 -6.23
CA PHE A 45 -1.31 -1.88 -5.60
C PHE A 45 -1.25 -2.94 -4.50
N THR A 46 -0.04 -3.41 -4.23
CA THR A 46 0.23 -4.40 -3.19
C THR A 46 0.96 -3.74 -2.02
N VAL A 47 0.46 -3.96 -0.81
CA VAL A 47 1.08 -3.48 0.43
C VAL A 47 1.65 -4.64 1.21
N LEU A 48 2.88 -4.49 1.70
CA LEU A 48 3.51 -5.40 2.65
C LEU A 48 3.53 -4.78 4.05
N PHE A 49 3.03 -5.54 5.03
CA PHE A 49 3.12 -5.19 6.45
C PHE A 49 4.14 -6.09 7.13
N CYS A 50 5.17 -5.51 7.74
CA CYS A 50 6.09 -6.24 8.60
C CYS A 50 5.66 -6.08 10.05
N ILE A 51 5.10 -7.15 10.61
CA ILE A 51 4.73 -7.23 12.02
C ILE A 51 5.82 -8.03 12.73
N PRO A 52 6.50 -7.48 13.75
CA PRO A 52 7.47 -8.24 14.50
C PRO A 52 6.76 -9.43 15.19
N PRO A 53 7.45 -10.57 15.36
CA PRO A 53 6.89 -11.68 16.10
C PRO A 53 6.51 -11.21 17.51
N PRO A 54 5.40 -11.72 18.09
CA PRO A 54 5.02 -11.37 19.45
C PRO A 54 6.17 -11.69 20.41
N ALA A 55 6.45 -10.78 21.33
CA ALA A 55 7.60 -10.82 22.23
C ALA A 55 7.67 -12.05 23.16
N ASN A 56 6.67 -12.93 23.12
CA ASN A 56 6.52 -14.06 24.04
C ASN A 56 6.02 -15.32 23.32
N ILE A 57 6.79 -15.81 22.34
CA ILE A 57 6.63 -17.19 21.87
C ILE A 57 7.38 -18.07 22.86
N ALA A 58 6.73 -18.42 23.97
CA ALA A 58 7.24 -19.48 24.84
C ALA A 58 7.47 -20.72 23.96
N PRO A 59 8.65 -21.39 24.04
CA PRO A 59 8.88 -22.58 23.24
C PRO A 59 7.80 -23.60 23.57
N ARG A 60 7.06 -24.05 22.55
CA ARG A 60 6.20 -25.23 22.70
C ARG A 60 7.13 -26.38 23.05
N ARG A 61 7.23 -26.71 24.34
CA ARG A 61 7.97 -27.89 24.80
C ARG A 61 7.32 -29.10 24.10
N GLY A 62 8.11 -29.77 23.28
CA GLY A 62 7.81 -31.10 22.76
C GLY A 62 7.90 -32.15 23.86
#